data_AF-A0A839VJ56-F1
#
_entry.id   AF-A0A839VJ56-F1
#
_cell.length_a   1.000
_cell.length_b   1.000
_cell.length_c   1.000
_cell.angle_alpha   90.00
_cell.angle_beta   90.00
_cell.angle_gamma   90.00
#
_symmetry.space_group_name_H-M   'P 1'
#
loop_
_entity.id
_entity.type
_entity.pdbx_description
1 polymer ?
#
loop_
_entity_poly.entity_id
_entity_poly.type
_entity_poly.pdbx_seq_one_letter_code
_entity_poly.pdbx_strand_id
1 'polypeptide(L)' 'MQVSHHVGTELWEQLNKDLVSIGKFDKQGQSMDELAEKMILMKRYSYPEDVVGTASFLASPESDYVTGQLLMIDGGMIMQ' A
#
# COMPACT_ATOMS: atom_id res chain seq x y z
N MET A 1 16.39 16.43 4.35
CA MET A 1 15.55 15.92 5.45
C MET A 1 14.16 15.71 4.87
N GLN A 2 13.94 14.55 4.26
CA GLN A 2 12.67 14.22 3.61
C GLN A 2 11.88 13.39 4.62
N VAL A 3 10.81 13.98 5.16
CA VAL A 3 9.89 13.28 6.07
C VAL A 3 9.02 12.42 5.18
N SER A 4 9.33 11.12 5.10
CA SER A 4 8.48 10.15 4.43
C SER A 4 7.22 10.01 5.29
N HIS A 5 6.04 10.22 4.69
CA HIS A 5 4.73 10.13 5.34
C HIS A 5 4.33 8.67 5.66
N HIS A 6 5.25 7.90 6.25
CA HIS A 6 4.88 6.68 6.94
C HIS A 6 4.35 7.11 8.30
N VAL A 7 3.06 6.89 8.55
CA VAL A 7 2.54 6.99 9.91
C VAL A 7 3.32 5.95 10.71
N GLY A 8 4.30 6.40 11.50
CA GLY A 8 5.11 5.53 12.34
C GLY A 8 4.23 4.94 13.44
N THR A 9 3.54 3.86 13.12
CA THR A 9 2.71 3.11 14.05
C THR A 9 3.44 1.84 14.45
N GLU A 10 3.12 1.33 15.63
CA GLU A 10 3.60 0.04 16.13
C GLU A 10 3.33 -1.12 15.14
N LEU A 11 2.27 -1.00 14.33
CA LEU A 11 1.95 -1.95 13.25
C LEU A 11 3.05 -2.01 12.19
N TRP A 12 3.55 -0.86 11.73
CA TRP A 12 4.60 -0.81 10.69
C TRP A 12 5.94 -1.34 11.19
N GLU A 13 6.26 -1.10 12.46
CA GLU A 13 7.45 -1.66 13.09
C GLU A 13 7.37 -3.19 13.19
N GLN A 14 6.20 -3.71 13.54
CA GLN A 14 5.96 -5.14 13.63
C GLN A 14 5.97 -5.80 12.23
N LEU A 15 5.32 -5.19 11.24
CA LEU A 15 5.31 -5.68 9.87
C LEU A 15 6.73 -5.76 9.29
N ASN A 16 7.59 -4.78 9.57
CA ASN A 16 8.98 -4.82 9.15
C ASN A 16 9.74 -6.01 9.77
N LYS A 17 9.53 -6.29 11.06
CA LYS A 17 10.10 -7.48 11.73
C LYS A 17 9.61 -8.78 11.10
N ASP A 18 8.31 -8.88 10.84
CA ASP A 18 7.70 -10.08 10.28
C ASP A 18 8.20 -10.35 8.85
N LEU A 19 8.32 -9.31 8.02
CA LEU A 19 8.82 -9.43 6.65
C LEU A 19 10.30 -9.84 6.58
N VAL A 20 11.13 -9.42 7.55
CA VAL A 20 12.49 -9.94 7.71
C VAL A 20 12.47 -11.42 8.12
N SER A 21 11.60 -11.81 9.04
CA SER A 21 11.54 -13.19 9.56
C SER A 21 11.18 -14.23 8.49
N ILE A 22 10.36 -13.86 7.50
CA ILE A 22 9.94 -14.73 6.40
C ILE A 22 10.93 -14.73 5.22
N GLY A 23 12.09 -14.09 5.36
CA GLY A 23 13.13 -14.05 4.33
C GLY A 23 12.77 -13.19 3.11
N LYS A 24 11.79 -12.28 3.22
CA LYS A 24 11.44 -11.35 2.14
C LYS A 24 12.37 -10.13 2.06
N PHE A 25 13.24 -9.94 3.04
CA PHE A 25 14.30 -8.93 3.05
C PHE A 25 15.64 -9.56 3.42
N ASP A 26 16.69 -9.24 2.67
CA ASP A 26 18.04 -9.77 2.91
C ASP A 26 18.75 -9.08 4.08
N LYS A 27 18.37 -7.83 4.41
CA LYS A 27 18.90 -7.04 5.54
C LYS A 27 17.88 -6.01 6.05
N GLN A 28 17.92 -5.69 7.35
CA GLN A 28 17.24 -4.50 7.88
C GLN A 28 17.75 -3.25 7.13
N GLY A 29 16.84 -2.52 6.46
CA GLY A 29 17.17 -1.30 5.73
C GLY A 29 17.15 -1.40 4.20
N GLN A 30 16.76 -2.54 3.60
CA GLN A 30 16.22 -2.49 2.23
C GLN A 30 15.05 -1.52 2.26
N SER A 31 15.20 -0.41 1.55
CA SER A 31 14.25 0.69 1.69
C SER A 31 12.90 0.23 1.17
N MET A 32 11.85 0.76 1.79
CA MET A 32 10.53 0.74 1.20
C MET A 32 10.66 1.15 -0.30
N ASP A 33 11.42 2.17 -0.65
CA ASP A 33 11.56 2.59 -2.05
C ASP A 33 12.04 1.47 -3.01
N GLU A 34 12.96 0.59 -2.58
CA GLU A 34 13.40 -0.55 -3.40
C GLU A 34 12.29 -1.59 -3.64
N LEU A 35 11.46 -1.83 -2.62
CA LEU A 35 10.32 -2.75 -2.75
C LEU A 35 9.29 -2.17 -3.70
N ALA A 36 8.98 -0.87 -3.56
CA ALA A 36 8.06 -0.18 -4.46
C ALA A 36 8.56 -0.23 -5.90
N GLU A 37 9.84 0.05 -6.14
CA GLU A 37 10.45 0.02 -7.47
C GLU A 37 10.36 -1.36 -8.15
N LYS A 38 10.45 -2.44 -7.37
CA LYS A 38 10.48 -3.82 -7.90
C LYS A 38 9.12 -4.49 -7.99
N MET A 39 8.22 -4.20 -7.05
CA MET A 39 6.97 -4.95 -6.87
C MET A 39 5.71 -4.17 -7.28
N ILE A 40 5.76 -2.84 -7.29
CA ILE A 40 4.60 -2.00 -7.61
C ILE A 40 4.82 -1.41 -9.01
N LEU A 41 3.89 -1.62 -9.93
CA LEU A 41 4.01 -1.08 -11.30
C LEU A 41 4.13 0.45 -11.34
N MET A 42 3.46 1.13 -10.41
CA MET A 42 3.56 2.59 -10.24
C MET A 42 4.85 3.06 -9.56
N LYS A 43 5.69 2.14 -9.07
CA LYS A 43 7.01 2.43 -8.46
C LYS A 43 6.98 3.40 -7.28
N ARG A 44 5.83 3.47 -6.60
CA ARG A 44 5.64 4.29 -5.41
C ARG A 44 4.63 3.66 -4.49
N TYR A 45 4.67 4.09 -3.23
CA TYR A 45 3.66 3.78 -2.25
C TYR A 45 2.33 4.46 -2.54
N SER A 46 1.27 3.85 -2.03
CA SER A 46 -0.02 4.52 -1.86
C SER A 46 0.08 5.50 -0.69
N TYR A 47 -0.50 6.67 -0.91
CA TYR A 47 -0.76 7.68 0.11
C TYR A 47 -2.27 7.79 0.34
N PRO A 48 -2.73 8.39 1.46
CA PRO A 48 -4.16 8.52 1.75
C PRO A 48 -4.97 9.09 0.58
N GLU A 49 -4.39 10.04 -0.17
CA GLU A 49 -5.00 10.69 -1.32
C GLU A 49 -5.35 9.73 -2.45
N ASP A 50 -4.61 8.63 -2.61
CA ASP A 50 -4.85 7.62 -3.66
C ASP A 50 -6.14 6.81 -3.42
N VAL A 51 -6.63 6.77 -2.17
CA VAL A 51 -7.83 6.00 -1.79
C VAL A 51 -9.09 6.88 -1.75
N VAL A 52 -8.92 8.20 -1.65
CA VAL A 52 -10.04 9.15 -1.49
C VAL A 52 -11.06 9.02 -2.62
N GLY A 53 -10.61 8.88 -3.88
CA GLY A 53 -11.51 8.77 -5.03
C GLY A 53 -12.42 7.54 -4.96
N THR A 54 -11.83 6.36 -4.73
CA THR A 54 -12.59 5.11 -4.60
C THR A 54 -13.50 5.12 -3.38
N ALA A 55 -13.03 5.59 -2.23
CA ALA A 55 -13.84 5.72 -1.03
C ALA A 55 -15.03 6.68 -1.25
N SER A 56 -14.81 7.79 -1.95
CA SER A 56 -15.85 8.77 -2.26
C SER A 56 -16.90 8.18 -3.21
N PHE A 57 -16.48 7.45 -4.24
CA PHE A 57 -17.39 6.72 -5.14
C PHE A 57 -18.24 5.70 -4.38
N LEU A 58 -17.62 4.88 -3.53
CA LEU A 58 -18.33 3.86 -2.74
C LEU A 58 -19.27 4.47 -1.69
N ALA A 59 -19.01 5.69 -1.24
CA ALA A 59 -19.90 6.43 -0.35
C ALA A 59 -20.98 7.22 -1.09
N SER A 60 -20.90 7.35 -2.42
CA SER A 60 -21.82 8.13 -3.24
C SER A 60 -22.97 7.25 -3.78
N PRO A 61 -24.11 7.87 -4.16
CA PRO A 61 -25.19 7.17 -4.86
C PRO A 61 -24.79 6.56 -6.21
N GLU A 62 -23.64 6.93 -6.77
CA GLU A 62 -23.17 6.39 -8.06
C GLU A 62 -22.78 4.90 -7.95
N SER A 63 -22.58 4.41 -6.71
CA SER A 63 -22.25 3.02 -6.42
C SER A 63 -23.44 2.16 -5.99
N ASP A 64 -24.68 2.61 -6.17
CA ASP A 64 -25.90 1.98 -5.60
C ASP A 64 -26.14 0.50 -6.02
N TYR A 65 -25.54 0.06 -7.13
CA TYR A 65 -25.59 -1.36 -7.56
C TYR A 65 -24.28 -2.13 -7.34
N VAL A 66 -23.26 -1.49 -6.77
CA VAL A 66 -21.94 -2.09 -6.53
C VAL A 66 -21.93 -2.74 -5.14
N THR A 67 -21.97 -4.07 -5.09
CA THR A 67 -21.90 -4.83 -3.84
C THR A 67 -21.09 -6.11 -3.99
N GLY A 68 -20.52 -6.57 -2.87
CA GLY A 68 -19.74 -7.81 -2.79
C GLY A 68 -18.41 -7.79 -3.55
N GLN A 69 -17.95 -6.63 -4.03
CA GLN A 69 -16.70 -6.50 -4.77
C GLN A 69 -15.53 -6.18 -3.84
N LEU A 70 -14.37 -6.74 -4.16
CA LEU A 70 -13.08 -6.35 -3.59
C LEU A 70 -12.36 -5.48 -4.62
N LEU A 71 -12.24 -4.18 -4.35
CA LEU A 71 -11.51 -3.25 -5.20
C LEU A 71 -10.08 -3.12 -4.69
N MET A 72 -9.09 -3.57 -5.48
CA MET A 72 -7.69 -3.44 -5.11
C MET A 72 -7.15 -2.06 -5.50
N ILE A 73 -6.52 -1.39 -4.53
CA ILE A 73 -5.83 -0.10 -4.71
C ILE A 73 -4.38 -0.30 -4.27
N ASP A 74 -3.61 -1.03 -5.08
CA ASP A 74 -2.26 -1.50 -4.74
C ASP A 74 -1.16 -0.96 -5.67
N GLY A 75 -1.51 -0.05 -6.58
CA GLY A 75 -0.58 0.50 -7.57
C GLY A 75 -0.11 -0.52 -8.62
N GLY A 76 -0.85 -1.62 -8.80
CA GLY A 76 -0.54 -2.69 -9.74
C GLY A 76 0.45 -3.70 -9.19
N MET A 77 0.45 -3.94 -7.88
CA MET A 77 1.30 -4.95 -7.25
C MET A 77 0.85 -6.37 -7.62
N ILE A 78 -0.46 -6.57 -7.74
CA ILE A 78 -1.08 -7.81 -8.23
C ILE A 78 -1.87 -7.49 -9.49
N MET A 79 -1.56 -8.17 -10.60
CA MET A 79 -2.40 -8.11 -11.80
C MET A 79 -3.52 -9.16 -11.70
N GLN A 80 -4.77 -8.69 -11.74
CA GLN A 80 -5.98 -9.53 -11.78
C GLN A 80 -6.37 -9.90 -13.21
#